data_AF-A0A2E7WS61-F1
#
_entry.id   AF-A0A2E7WS61-F1
#
_cell.length_a   1.000
_cell.length_b   1.000
_cell.length_c   1.000
_cell.angle_alpha   90.00
_cell.angle_beta   90.00
_cell.angle_gamma   90.00
#
_symmetry.space_group_name_H-M   'P 1'
#
loop_
_entity.id
_entity.type
_entity.pdbx_description
1 polymer ?
#
loop_
_entity_poly.entity_id
_entity_poly.type
_entity_poly.pdbx_seq_one_letter_code
_entity_poly.pdbx_strand_id
1 'polypeptide(L)'
;MKVKTSYRLATEPRPLVGHRTAAFKFVSILVFWAIGMAILPGISQAEDLNVPICYGFSCKTRVVISVTPAEWQSVVGWFSPSASSAADERQQIRKAIGWMEVIVGNHTPTYLDKGLNLEKKPQEKIGQMDCIDESKNTTTYLALFEQQGHLRWHRVLDPAYRRSMFDAHWAGQIQELKTSTAFVVDSWFQDNGMLPYIRESNVWKDLRWTALVSPYRD
;
A
#
# COMPACT_ATOMS: atom_id res chain seq x y z
N MET A 1 -10.29 -48.11 49.68
CA MET A 1 -11.76 -48.01 49.65
C MET A 1 -12.26 -48.51 48.31
N LYS A 2 -12.97 -49.64 48.32
CA LYS A 2 -13.72 -50.18 47.16
C LYS A 2 -15.16 -49.64 47.20
N VAL A 3 -15.91 -49.93 46.12
CA VAL A 3 -17.39 -50.02 45.99
C VAL A 3 -18.03 -48.75 45.40
N LYS A 4 -18.92 -48.77 44.40
CA LYS A 4 -19.46 -49.78 43.45
C LYS A 4 -20.19 -49.01 42.32
N THR A 5 -20.18 -49.62 41.15
CA THR A 5 -21.08 -49.43 39.99
C THR A 5 -22.57 -49.53 40.35
N SER A 6 -23.46 -48.85 39.62
CA SER A 6 -24.64 -49.48 39.01
C SER A 6 -25.32 -48.58 37.97
N TYR A 7 -25.35 -49.06 36.73
CA TYR A 7 -26.33 -48.67 35.72
C TYR A 7 -27.71 -49.22 36.09
N ARG A 8 -28.80 -48.59 35.61
CA ARG A 8 -30.08 -49.26 35.35
C ARG A 8 -30.74 -48.67 34.10
N LEU A 9 -30.91 -49.55 33.12
CA LEU A 9 -31.95 -49.49 32.10
C LEU A 9 -33.32 -49.76 32.75
N ALA A 10 -34.35 -49.08 32.27
CA ALA A 10 -35.73 -49.54 32.40
C ALA A 10 -36.45 -49.26 31.08
N THR A 11 -36.55 -50.32 30.28
CA THR A 11 -37.60 -50.58 29.30
C THR A 11 -38.97 -50.61 29.97
N GLU A 12 -40.02 -50.13 29.30
CA GLU A 12 -41.19 -50.93 28.94
C GLU A 12 -42.26 -50.13 28.15
N PRO A 13 -43.15 -50.82 27.40
CA PRO A 13 -43.75 -50.33 26.17
C PRO A 13 -45.20 -49.85 26.35
N ARG A 14 -45.72 -49.15 25.34
CA ARG A 14 -47.17 -48.92 25.17
C ARG A 14 -47.50 -48.48 23.73
N PRO A 15 -48.77 -48.60 23.29
CA PRO A 15 -49.26 -49.69 22.46
C PRO A 15 -49.52 -49.28 21.00
N LEU A 16 -49.60 -50.28 20.12
CA LEU A 16 -50.09 -50.14 18.74
C LEU A 16 -51.60 -49.89 18.76
N VAL A 17 -52.04 -48.75 18.20
CA VAL A 17 -53.46 -48.47 17.94
C VAL A 17 -53.67 -48.10 16.48
N GLY A 18 -54.28 -49.05 15.77
CA GLY A 18 -55.41 -48.88 14.85
C GLY A 18 -55.47 -47.67 13.93
N HIS A 19 -55.29 -47.93 12.64
CA HIS A 19 -55.68 -47.04 11.54
C HIS A 19 -57.16 -46.67 11.58
N ARG A 20 -57.43 -45.37 11.40
CA ARG A 20 -58.64 -44.88 10.75
C ARG A 20 -58.23 -43.92 9.63
N THR A 21 -58.41 -44.37 8.40
CA THR A 21 -58.31 -43.54 7.19
C THR A 21 -59.50 -42.58 7.14
N ALA A 22 -59.24 -41.30 7.40
CA ALA A 22 -60.16 -40.22 7.03
C ALA A 22 -59.52 -39.45 5.86
N ALA A 23 -60.07 -39.64 4.67
CA ALA A 23 -59.68 -38.88 3.49
C ALA A 23 -60.23 -37.44 3.62
N PHE A 24 -59.43 -36.54 4.21
CA PHE A 24 -59.66 -35.10 4.11
C PHE A 24 -58.92 -34.57 2.89
N LYS A 25 -59.63 -34.49 1.76
CA LYS A 25 -59.26 -33.59 0.67
C LYS A 25 -59.70 -32.19 1.09
N PHE A 26 -58.81 -31.27 1.47
CA PHE A 26 -59.06 -29.83 1.33
C PHE A 26 -57.74 -29.05 1.39
N VAL A 27 -57.34 -28.57 0.21
CA VAL A 27 -56.61 -27.33 -0.12
C VAL A 27 -55.20 -27.16 0.47
N SER A 28 -54.22 -27.23 -0.43
CA SER A 28 -52.85 -26.76 -0.27
C SER A 28 -52.80 -25.33 0.28
N ILE A 29 -52.51 -25.17 1.57
CA ILE A 29 -51.98 -23.92 2.09
C ILE A 29 -50.46 -24.06 2.03
N LEU A 30 -49.90 -23.61 0.91
CA LEU A 30 -48.49 -23.26 0.80
C LEU A 30 -48.22 -22.12 1.78
N VAL A 31 -47.90 -22.44 3.04
CA VAL A 31 -47.28 -21.46 3.93
C VAL A 31 -45.82 -21.36 3.49
N PHE A 32 -45.57 -20.46 2.54
CA PHE A 32 -44.24 -19.96 2.26
C PHE A 32 -43.71 -19.27 3.53
N TRP A 33 -43.05 -20.02 4.43
CA TRP A 33 -42.02 -19.44 5.29
C TRP A 33 -40.80 -19.14 4.41
N ALA A 34 -40.97 -18.21 3.47
CA ALA A 34 -39.85 -17.48 2.92
C ALA A 34 -39.38 -16.56 4.04
N ILE A 35 -38.52 -17.08 4.93
CA ILE A 35 -37.67 -16.22 5.74
C ILE A 35 -36.81 -15.50 4.71
N GLY A 36 -37.21 -14.28 4.37
CA GLY A 36 -36.40 -13.36 3.61
C GLY A 36 -35.11 -13.17 4.38
N MET A 37 -34.04 -13.83 3.95
CA MET A 37 -32.69 -13.37 4.21
C MET A 37 -32.63 -11.98 3.57
N ALA A 38 -32.90 -10.96 4.39
CA ALA A 38 -32.59 -9.59 4.03
C ALA A 38 -31.07 -9.54 3.88
N ILE A 39 -30.61 -9.60 2.63
CA ILE A 39 -29.23 -9.28 2.27
C ILE A 39 -29.09 -7.79 2.56
N LEU A 40 -28.68 -7.45 3.77
CA LEU A 40 -28.22 -6.10 4.06
C LEU A 40 -26.96 -5.90 3.20
N PRO A 41 -26.94 -4.96 2.25
CA PRO A 41 -25.70 -4.62 1.58
C PRO A 41 -24.75 -4.10 2.65
N GLY A 42 -23.76 -4.91 3.01
CA GLY A 42 -22.68 -4.48 3.90
C GLY A 42 -21.98 -3.32 3.21
N ILE A 43 -22.16 -2.11 3.74
CA ILE A 43 -21.38 -0.96 3.32
C ILE A 43 -19.97 -1.21 3.84
N SER A 44 -19.12 -1.81 3.02
CA SER A 44 -17.69 -1.90 3.30
C SER A 44 -17.13 -0.49 3.24
N GLN A 45 -17.00 0.17 4.40
CA GLN A 45 -16.19 1.37 4.50
C GLN A 45 -14.74 0.93 4.36
N ALA A 46 -14.05 1.37 3.29
CA ALA A 46 -12.63 1.21 3.21
C ALA A 46 -11.99 1.96 4.40
N GLU A 47 -11.12 1.30 5.15
CA GLU A 47 -10.41 1.91 6.27
C GLU A 47 -9.28 2.82 5.76
N ASP A 48 -8.93 3.81 6.57
CA ASP A 48 -7.77 4.65 6.30
C ASP A 48 -6.47 3.82 6.32
N LEU A 49 -5.54 4.19 5.44
CA LEU A 49 -4.22 3.60 5.34
C LEU A 49 -3.25 4.36 6.25
N ASN A 50 -2.71 3.66 7.26
CA ASN A 50 -1.68 4.21 8.13
C ASN A 50 -0.30 4.15 7.44
N VAL A 51 0.30 5.30 7.16
CA VAL A 51 1.58 5.39 6.45
C VAL A 51 2.65 5.98 7.36
N PRO A 52 3.73 5.24 7.69
CA PRO A 52 4.86 5.77 8.45
C PRO A 52 5.70 6.68 7.57
N ILE A 53 5.93 7.91 8.05
CA ILE A 53 6.69 8.97 7.37
C ILE A 53 7.80 9.45 8.28
N CYS A 54 8.97 9.76 7.72
CA CYS A 54 10.01 10.50 8.43
C CYS A 54 10.46 11.75 7.65
N TYR A 55 10.98 12.76 8.36
CA TYR A 55 11.55 13.97 7.76
C TYR A 55 12.47 14.69 8.76
N GLY A 56 13.09 15.79 8.34
CA GLY A 56 13.88 16.67 9.21
C GLY A 56 15.36 16.28 9.31
N PHE A 57 15.92 15.75 8.23
CA PHE A 57 17.27 15.18 8.09
C PHE A 57 17.49 13.92 8.92
N SER A 58 17.97 12.86 8.28
CA SER A 58 18.34 11.60 8.93
C SER A 58 17.21 10.96 9.75
N CYS A 59 15.96 11.15 9.30
CA CYS A 59 14.70 10.83 9.94
C CYS A 59 14.62 11.34 11.37
N LYS A 60 14.96 12.60 11.63
CA LYS A 60 14.88 13.16 12.97
C LYS A 60 13.45 13.11 13.52
N THR A 61 12.47 13.42 12.68
CA THR A 61 11.04 13.35 13.00
C THR A 61 10.45 12.11 12.35
N ARG A 62 9.58 11.39 13.08
CA ARG A 62 8.82 10.23 12.59
C ARG A 62 7.38 10.37 13.01
N VAL A 63 6.47 10.15 12.08
CA VAL A 63 5.02 10.22 12.29
C VAL A 63 4.35 9.06 11.55
N VAL A 64 3.12 8.76 11.93
CA VAL A 64 2.23 7.91 11.13
C VAL A 64 1.05 8.79 10.73
N ILE A 65 0.82 8.92 9.43
CA ILE A 65 -0.33 9.67 8.91
C ILE A 65 -1.46 8.70 8.55
N SER A 66 -2.70 9.18 8.63
CA SER A 66 -3.90 8.44 8.20
C SER A 66 -4.28 8.93 6.81
N VAL A 67 -4.03 8.12 5.78
CA VAL A 67 -4.38 8.42 4.38
C VAL A 67 -5.77 7.86 4.12
N THR A 68 -6.72 8.71 3.78
CA THR A 68 -8.10 8.30 3.51
C THR A 68 -8.18 7.44 2.25
N PRO A 69 -9.23 6.61 2.09
CA PRO A 69 -9.45 5.84 0.88
C PRO A 69 -9.50 6.69 -0.39
N ALA A 70 -10.03 7.92 -0.31
CA ALA A 70 -10.11 8.84 -1.44
C ALA A 70 -8.73 9.37 -1.86
N GLU A 71 -7.91 9.78 -0.88
CA GLU A 71 -6.53 10.18 -1.13
C GLU A 71 -5.72 9.02 -1.72
N TRP A 72 -5.83 7.83 -1.13
CA TRP A 72 -5.14 6.66 -1.64
C TRP A 72 -5.56 6.31 -3.07
N GLN A 73 -6.87 6.36 -3.36
CA GLN A 73 -7.39 6.13 -4.71
C GLN A 73 -6.84 7.17 -5.72
N SER A 74 -6.61 8.41 -5.31
CA SER A 74 -6.01 9.44 -6.16
C SER A 74 -4.53 9.14 -6.48
N VAL A 75 -3.81 8.44 -5.59
CA VAL A 75 -2.44 7.98 -5.81
C VAL A 75 -2.43 6.77 -6.74
N VAL A 76 -3.18 5.72 -6.41
CA VAL A 76 -3.14 4.48 -7.20
C VAL A 76 -3.88 4.58 -8.53
N GLY A 77 -4.68 5.64 -8.73
CA GLY A 77 -5.27 6.00 -10.01
C GLY A 77 -4.24 6.18 -11.12
N TRP A 78 -2.99 6.54 -10.80
CA TRP A 78 -1.89 6.64 -11.77
C TRP A 78 -1.45 5.30 -12.36
N PHE A 79 -1.85 4.17 -11.75
CA PHE A 79 -1.65 2.82 -12.30
C PHE A 79 -2.80 2.37 -13.21
N SER A 80 -3.75 3.26 -13.54
CA SER A 80 -4.86 3.00 -14.44
C SER A 80 -4.74 3.80 -15.75
N PRO A 81 -4.82 3.15 -16.93
CA PRO A 81 -4.89 1.70 -17.13
C PRO A 81 -3.58 1.02 -16.70
N SER A 82 -3.64 -0.29 -16.45
CA SER A 82 -2.43 -1.06 -16.09
C SER A 82 -1.33 -0.90 -17.13
N ALA A 83 -0.09 -0.78 -16.67
CA ALA A 83 1.08 -0.68 -17.52
C ALA A 83 1.21 -1.86 -18.52
N SER A 84 1.44 -1.54 -19.79
CA SER A 84 1.69 -2.50 -20.87
C SER A 84 3.14 -2.97 -20.95
N SER A 85 4.06 -2.30 -20.26
CA SER A 85 5.48 -2.63 -20.21
C SER A 85 6.13 -2.16 -18.92
N ALA A 86 7.33 -2.66 -18.63
CA ALA A 86 8.14 -2.17 -17.50
C ALA A 86 8.47 -0.67 -17.64
N ALA A 87 8.70 -0.17 -18.85
CA ALA A 87 8.93 1.26 -19.05
C ALA A 87 7.70 2.10 -18.70
N ASP A 88 6.50 1.65 -19.08
CA ASP A 88 5.23 2.32 -18.72
C ASP A 88 5.01 2.30 -17.21
N GLU A 89 5.25 1.16 -16.56
CA GLU A 89 5.10 1.05 -15.10
C GLU A 89 6.05 2.00 -14.38
N ARG A 90 7.29 2.16 -14.85
CA ARG A 90 8.20 3.18 -14.29
C ARG A 90 7.62 4.60 -14.42
N GLN A 91 6.95 4.94 -15.52
CA GLN A 91 6.28 6.25 -15.63
C GLN A 91 5.08 6.39 -14.69
N GLN A 92 4.33 5.30 -14.46
CA GLN A 92 3.22 5.28 -13.49
C GLN A 92 3.75 5.43 -12.06
N ILE A 93 4.82 4.72 -11.71
CA ILE A 93 5.52 4.86 -10.42
C ILE A 93 5.96 6.29 -10.19
N ARG A 94 6.56 6.97 -11.19
CA ARG A 94 6.97 8.38 -11.05
C ARG A 94 5.79 9.27 -10.65
N LYS A 95 4.65 9.13 -11.32
CA LYS A 95 3.45 9.93 -11.06
C LYS A 95 2.84 9.59 -9.70
N ALA A 96 2.78 8.31 -9.35
CA ALA A 96 2.26 7.85 -8.06
C ALA A 96 3.13 8.34 -6.89
N ILE A 97 4.47 8.28 -7.00
CA ILE A 97 5.38 8.78 -5.95
C ILE A 97 5.24 10.29 -5.79
N GLY A 98 5.30 11.07 -6.88
CA GLY A 98 5.12 12.53 -6.80
C GLY A 98 3.76 12.88 -6.19
N TRP A 99 2.68 12.20 -6.59
CA TRP A 99 1.37 12.46 -5.99
C TRP A 99 1.29 12.02 -4.52
N MET A 100 1.95 10.93 -4.14
CA MET A 100 2.02 10.49 -2.74
C MET A 100 2.74 11.52 -1.86
N GLU A 101 3.79 12.16 -2.36
CA GLU A 101 4.47 13.26 -1.66
C GLU A 101 3.57 14.48 -1.45
N VAL A 102 2.69 14.81 -2.39
CA VAL A 102 1.67 15.87 -2.23
C VAL A 102 0.68 15.47 -1.13
N ILE A 103 0.18 14.23 -1.16
CA ILE A 103 -0.72 13.73 -0.11
C ILE A 103 -0.03 13.82 1.25
N VAL A 104 1.19 13.32 1.39
CA VAL A 104 1.96 13.37 2.64
C VAL A 104 2.24 14.81 3.08
N GLY A 105 2.45 15.73 2.13
CA GLY A 105 2.57 17.16 2.37
C GLY A 105 1.28 17.80 2.92
N ASN A 106 0.09 17.25 2.66
CA ASN A 106 -1.14 17.76 3.29
C ASN A 106 -1.23 17.39 4.78
N HIS A 107 -0.52 16.34 5.21
CA HIS A 107 -0.55 15.81 6.58
C HIS A 107 0.68 16.21 7.41
N THR A 108 1.74 16.70 6.77
CA THR A 108 3.02 16.97 7.42
C THR A 108 3.66 18.24 6.84
N PRO A 109 4.63 18.87 7.51
CA PRO A 109 5.29 20.04 6.96
C PRO A 109 6.13 19.80 5.70
N THR A 110 6.21 18.57 5.18
CA THR A 110 7.02 18.23 3.98
C THR A 110 6.53 18.89 2.70
N TYR A 111 5.34 19.53 2.69
CA TYR A 111 4.94 20.43 1.60
C TYR A 111 5.93 21.60 1.38
N LEU A 112 6.81 21.88 2.35
CA LEU A 112 7.88 22.87 2.27
C LEU A 112 9.20 22.30 1.71
N ASP A 113 9.29 20.99 1.51
CA ASP A 113 10.54 20.35 1.10
C ASP A 113 11.03 20.87 -0.26
N LYS A 114 12.33 21.18 -0.30
CA LYS A 114 13.04 21.64 -1.47
C LYS A 114 13.98 20.57 -1.98
N GLY A 115 14.01 20.42 -3.30
CA GLY A 115 14.92 19.50 -3.94
C GLY A 115 16.36 19.85 -3.63
N LEU A 116 17.17 18.82 -3.43
CA LEU A 116 18.57 18.90 -3.02
C LEU A 116 18.74 19.56 -1.64
N ASN A 117 19.97 19.57 -1.14
CA ASN A 117 20.32 20.27 0.09
C ASN A 117 20.94 21.66 -0.20
N LEU A 118 20.33 22.44 -1.12
CA LEU A 118 20.90 23.71 -1.61
C LEU A 118 20.56 24.94 -0.76
N GLU A 119 19.53 24.87 0.09
CA GLU A 119 19.17 26.00 0.94
C GLU A 119 20.26 26.35 1.96
N LYS A 120 20.20 27.57 2.52
CA LYS A 120 21.07 27.92 3.64
C LYS A 120 20.59 27.19 4.90
N LYS A 121 21.45 26.32 5.44
CA LYS A 121 21.19 25.48 6.63
C LYS A 121 19.94 24.61 6.46
N PRO A 122 19.91 23.71 5.45
CA PRO A 122 18.70 22.95 5.11
C PRO A 122 18.24 22.06 6.27
N GLN A 123 19.15 21.57 7.11
CA GLN A 123 18.82 20.79 8.31
C GLN A 123 18.06 21.55 9.41
N GLU A 124 18.01 22.89 9.32
CA GLU A 124 17.25 23.74 10.25
C GLU A 124 15.86 24.10 9.69
N LYS A 125 15.53 23.69 8.45
CA LYS A 125 14.29 24.03 7.77
C LYS A 125 13.17 23.07 8.14
N ILE A 126 11.98 23.63 8.36
CA ILE A 126 10.79 22.86 8.73
C ILE A 126 10.36 22.03 7.52
N GLY A 127 10.15 20.73 7.72
CA GLY A 127 9.65 19.82 6.67
C GLY A 127 10.70 19.38 5.66
N GLN A 128 11.86 20.01 5.63
CA GLN A 128 12.95 19.66 4.70
C GLN A 128 13.45 18.23 4.93
N MET A 129 13.74 17.55 3.84
CA MET A 129 14.18 16.18 3.76
C MET A 129 15.58 16.08 3.15
N ASP A 130 16.37 15.14 3.66
CA ASP A 130 17.61 14.71 3.02
C ASP A 130 17.41 13.40 2.25
N CYS A 131 18.46 12.90 1.59
CA CYS A 131 18.35 11.65 0.84
C CYS A 131 17.97 10.43 1.69
N ILE A 132 18.22 10.46 3.01
CA ILE A 132 17.87 9.37 3.92
C ILE A 132 16.36 9.40 4.19
N ASP A 133 15.81 10.59 4.42
CA ASP A 133 14.37 10.79 4.57
C ASP A 133 13.63 10.35 3.31
N GLU A 134 14.05 10.87 2.16
CA GLU A 134 13.45 10.63 0.84
C GLU A 134 13.49 9.15 0.45
N SER A 135 14.64 8.51 0.61
CA SER A 135 14.79 7.09 0.27
C SER A 135 13.90 6.19 1.12
N LYS A 136 13.73 6.49 2.40
CA LYS A 136 12.87 5.70 3.30
C LYS A 136 11.40 5.91 2.99
N ASN A 137 10.96 7.14 2.82
CA ASN A 137 9.58 7.44 2.49
C ASN A 137 9.20 6.85 1.12
N THR A 138 10.05 7.04 0.10
CA THR A 138 9.86 6.41 -1.22
C THR A 138 9.78 4.90 -1.13
N THR A 139 10.63 4.26 -0.32
CA THR A 139 10.59 2.80 -0.12
C THR A 139 9.29 2.34 0.55
N THR A 140 8.80 3.09 1.55
CA THR A 140 7.48 2.84 2.15
C THR A 140 6.37 2.90 1.09
N TYR A 141 6.36 3.93 0.24
CA TYR A 141 5.33 4.07 -0.80
C TYR A 141 5.37 2.93 -1.81
N LEU A 142 6.57 2.60 -2.30
CA LEU A 142 6.78 1.49 -3.23
C LEU A 142 6.30 0.16 -2.64
N ALA A 143 6.60 -0.11 -1.38
CA ALA A 143 6.16 -1.32 -0.69
C ALA A 143 4.62 -1.38 -0.59
N LEU A 144 3.95 -0.26 -0.34
CA LEU A 144 2.49 -0.19 -0.34
C LEU A 144 1.91 -0.46 -1.73
N PHE A 145 2.51 0.09 -2.79
CA PHE A 145 2.11 -0.19 -4.17
C PHE A 145 2.28 -1.67 -4.52
N GLU A 146 3.39 -2.29 -4.13
CA GLU A 146 3.65 -3.72 -4.34
C GLU A 146 2.66 -4.60 -3.57
N GLN A 147 2.48 -4.34 -2.27
CA GLN A 147 1.59 -5.11 -1.39
C GLN A 147 0.14 -5.12 -1.89
N GLN A 148 -0.31 -4.02 -2.50
CA GLN A 148 -1.66 -3.89 -3.05
C GLN A 148 -1.77 -4.29 -4.53
N GLY A 149 -0.69 -4.82 -5.12
CA GLY A 149 -0.70 -5.38 -6.47
C GLY A 149 -0.68 -4.34 -7.60
N HIS A 150 -0.25 -3.12 -7.32
CA HIS A 150 -0.10 -2.07 -8.34
C HIS A 150 1.17 -2.22 -9.18
N LEU A 151 2.15 -2.98 -8.71
CA LEU A 151 3.38 -3.29 -9.44
C LEU A 151 3.29 -4.67 -10.09
N ARG A 152 3.28 -4.72 -11.42
CA ARG A 152 3.18 -5.92 -12.25
C ARG A 152 4.49 -6.29 -12.94
N TRP A 153 5.35 -5.29 -13.20
CA TRP A 153 6.59 -5.44 -13.93
C TRP A 153 7.83 -5.36 -13.03
N HIS A 154 7.68 -4.80 -11.83
CA HIS A 154 8.76 -4.66 -10.86
C HIS A 154 8.39 -5.20 -9.49
N ARG A 155 9.44 -5.55 -8.74
CA ARG A 155 9.40 -5.78 -7.29
C ARG A 155 10.21 -4.73 -6.56
N VAL A 156 9.93 -4.49 -5.28
CA VAL A 156 10.68 -3.55 -4.45
C VAL A 156 11.96 -4.23 -3.92
N LEU A 157 13.04 -3.46 -3.82
CA LEU A 157 14.30 -3.87 -3.20
C LEU A 157 14.59 -3.00 -1.98
N ASP A 158 15.58 -3.41 -1.18
CA ASP A 158 16.17 -2.52 -0.18
C ASP A 158 16.70 -1.23 -0.85
N PRO A 159 16.70 -0.09 -0.13
CA PRO A 159 17.20 1.17 -0.67
C PRO A 159 18.61 1.04 -1.27
N ALA A 160 18.80 1.63 -2.44
CA ALA A 160 20.11 1.70 -3.08
C ALA A 160 21.01 2.66 -2.30
N TYR A 161 22.29 2.31 -2.20
CA TYR A 161 23.33 3.16 -1.62
C TYR A 161 24.47 3.37 -2.61
N ARG A 162 24.93 4.62 -2.73
CA ARG A 162 26.18 4.95 -3.43
C ARG A 162 27.07 5.84 -2.55
N ARG A 163 28.38 5.70 -2.75
CA ARG A 163 29.38 6.59 -2.19
C ARG A 163 30.38 7.01 -3.27
N SER A 164 30.52 8.32 -3.44
CA SER A 164 31.63 8.98 -4.14
C SER A 164 32.51 9.71 -3.12
N MET A 165 33.63 10.30 -3.57
CA MET A 165 34.60 10.98 -2.71
C MET A 165 33.97 12.07 -1.82
N PHE A 166 32.89 12.71 -2.28
CA PHE A 166 32.20 13.80 -1.58
C PHE A 166 30.67 13.64 -1.51
N ASP A 167 30.12 12.48 -1.88
CA ASP A 167 28.67 12.26 -1.94
C ASP A 167 28.32 10.86 -1.42
N ALA A 168 27.57 10.77 -0.33
CA ALA A 168 26.95 9.54 0.14
C ALA A 168 25.44 9.72 -0.02
N HIS A 169 24.81 8.86 -0.82
CA HIS A 169 23.44 9.09 -1.26
C HIS A 169 22.63 7.80 -1.24
N TRP A 170 21.38 7.93 -0.84
CA TRP A 170 20.40 6.86 -0.73
C TRP A 170 19.20 7.16 -1.64
N ALA A 171 18.59 6.11 -2.21
CA ALA A 171 17.33 6.23 -2.96
C ALA A 171 16.49 4.95 -2.79
N GLY A 172 15.18 5.05 -3.01
CA GLY A 172 14.33 3.87 -3.16
C GLY A 172 14.78 3.04 -4.36
N GLN A 173 14.44 1.75 -4.39
CA GLN A 173 14.88 0.86 -5.46
C GLN A 173 13.79 -0.15 -5.84
N ILE A 174 13.68 -0.39 -7.14
CA ILE A 174 12.82 -1.43 -7.73
C ILE A 174 13.64 -2.30 -8.68
N GLN A 175 13.22 -3.54 -8.90
CA GLN A 175 13.84 -4.46 -9.85
C GLN A 175 12.81 -4.93 -10.86
N GLU A 176 13.13 -4.79 -12.15
CA GLU A 176 12.31 -5.35 -13.23
C GLU A 176 12.35 -6.88 -13.18
N LEU A 177 11.17 -7.51 -13.13
CA LEU A 177 11.04 -8.96 -12.92
C LEU A 177 11.64 -9.79 -14.05
N LYS A 178 11.49 -9.32 -15.30
CA LYS A 178 11.93 -10.07 -16.49
C LYS A 178 13.44 -10.07 -16.67
N THR A 179 14.07 -8.92 -16.44
CA THR A 179 15.49 -8.70 -16.75
C THR A 179 16.37 -8.72 -15.50
N SER A 180 15.77 -8.67 -14.31
CA SER A 180 16.47 -8.46 -13.03
C SER A 180 17.24 -7.14 -12.95
N THR A 181 17.01 -6.21 -13.89
CA THR A 181 17.62 -4.88 -13.87
C THR A 181 17.05 -4.05 -12.73
N ALA A 182 17.92 -3.54 -11.87
CA ALA A 182 17.54 -2.69 -10.76
C ALA A 182 17.51 -1.21 -11.20
N PHE A 183 16.47 -0.50 -10.80
CA PHE A 183 16.28 0.93 -11.03
C PHE A 183 16.14 1.66 -9.70
N VAL A 184 16.83 2.78 -9.55
CA VAL A 184 16.59 3.69 -8.43
C VAL A 184 15.31 4.49 -8.68
N VAL A 185 14.62 4.87 -7.61
CA VAL A 185 13.53 5.84 -7.58
C VAL A 185 13.96 6.93 -6.61
N ASP A 186 14.37 8.08 -7.14
CA ASP A 186 15.12 9.10 -6.42
C ASP A 186 14.34 10.44 -6.48
N SER A 187 13.58 10.72 -5.41
CA SER A 187 12.76 11.92 -5.23
C SER A 187 13.55 13.14 -4.77
N TRP A 188 14.71 12.94 -4.14
CA TRP A 188 15.51 14.00 -3.49
C TRP A 188 15.95 15.16 -4.39
N PHE A 189 15.96 14.99 -5.71
CA PHE A 189 16.46 16.00 -6.64
C PHE A 189 15.50 17.17 -6.89
N GLN A 190 14.21 17.00 -6.61
CA GLN A 190 13.18 17.98 -6.95
C GLN A 190 12.38 18.39 -5.70
N ASP A 191 11.68 19.52 -5.79
CA ASP A 191 10.78 19.97 -4.73
C ASP A 191 9.64 18.96 -4.51
N ASN A 192 9.04 19.00 -3.33
CA ASN A 192 7.92 18.13 -2.94
C ASN A 192 6.88 17.99 -4.05
N GLY A 193 6.50 16.74 -4.35
CA GLY A 193 5.40 16.44 -5.25
C GLY A 193 5.79 16.38 -6.73
N MET A 194 7.02 16.73 -7.06
CA MET A 194 7.55 16.62 -8.41
C MET A 194 7.89 15.16 -8.75
N LEU A 195 8.02 14.85 -10.04
CA LEU A 195 8.27 13.48 -10.47
C LEU A 195 9.70 13.04 -10.11
N PRO A 196 9.89 11.90 -9.39
CA PRO A 196 11.21 11.42 -9.05
C PRO A 196 11.97 10.98 -10.31
N TYR A 197 13.29 10.90 -10.18
CA TYR A 197 14.14 10.30 -11.21
C TYR A 197 14.11 8.78 -11.09
N ILE A 198 13.92 8.10 -12.22
CA ILE A 198 14.09 6.65 -12.31
C ILE A 198 15.16 6.31 -13.33
N ARG A 199 16.22 5.62 -12.86
CA ARG A 199 17.40 5.26 -13.66
C ARG A 199 17.93 3.91 -13.25
N GLU A 200 18.60 3.20 -14.16
CA GLU A 200 19.28 1.95 -13.79
C GLU A 200 20.32 2.21 -12.70
N SER A 201 20.37 1.32 -11.71
CA SER A 201 21.19 1.48 -10.51
C SER A 201 22.69 1.40 -10.81
N ASN A 202 23.08 0.71 -11.88
CA ASN A 202 24.46 0.56 -12.36
C ASN A 202 25.06 1.87 -12.92
N VAL A 203 24.22 2.73 -13.50
CA VAL A 203 24.59 4.04 -14.10
C VAL A 203 24.18 5.21 -13.22
N TRP A 204 23.69 4.93 -12.01
CA TRP A 204 23.40 5.90 -10.95
C TRP A 204 24.70 6.46 -10.34
N LYS A 205 25.58 6.99 -11.21
CA LYS A 205 26.79 7.72 -10.84
C LYS A 205 26.53 9.19 -11.10
N ASP A 206 26.42 9.93 -10.00
CA ASP A 206 26.28 11.39 -9.97
C ASP A 206 25.01 11.90 -10.66
N LEU A 207 23.84 11.42 -10.21
CA LEU A 207 22.56 11.98 -10.66
C LEU A 207 22.49 13.49 -10.44
N ARG A 208 23.25 14.05 -9.50
CA ARG A 208 23.33 15.50 -9.31
C ARG A 208 23.83 16.20 -10.57
N TRP A 209 24.92 15.73 -11.18
CA TRP A 209 25.37 16.27 -12.46
C TRP A 209 24.30 16.08 -13.52
N THR A 210 23.76 14.88 -13.69
CA THR A 210 22.74 14.65 -14.73
C THR A 210 21.45 15.42 -14.48
N ALA A 211 20.98 15.62 -13.26
CA ALA A 211 19.77 16.39 -12.96
C ALA A 211 19.99 17.89 -13.21
N LEU A 212 21.22 18.38 -13.04
CA LEU A 212 21.60 19.76 -13.34
C LEU A 212 21.82 20.00 -14.85
N VAL A 213 22.15 18.97 -15.64
CA VAL A 213 22.45 19.11 -17.09
C VAL A 213 21.54 18.30 -18.05
N SER A 214 20.58 17.53 -17.54
CA SER A 214 19.74 16.64 -18.36
C SER A 214 18.65 17.41 -19.09
N PRO A 215 18.46 17.16 -20.39
CA PRO A 215 17.36 17.71 -21.17
C PRO A 215 15.98 17.11 -20.80
N TYR A 216 15.91 16.12 -19.90
CA TYR A 216 14.65 15.56 -19.39
C TYR A 216 14.12 16.37 -18.19
N ARG A 217 14.02 17.69 -18.37
CA ARG A 217 13.40 18.61 -17.41
C ARG A 217 11.91 18.86 -17.69
N ASP A 218 11.34 18.05 -18.58
CA ASP A 218 10.01 18.17 -19.14
C ASP A 218 9.05 17.12 -18.56
#